data_AF-A0A7C3USK9-F1
#
_entry.id   AF-A0A7C3USK9-F1
#
_cell.length_a   1.000
_cell.length_b   1.000
_cell.length_c   1.000
_cell.angle_alpha   90.00
_cell.angle_beta   90.00
_cell.angle_gamma   90.00
#
_symmetry.space_group_name_H-M   'P 1'
#
loop_
_entity.id
_entity.type
_entity.pdbx_description
1 polymer ?
#
loop_
_entity_poly.entity_id
_entity_poly.type
_entity_poly.pdbx_seq_one_letter_code
_entity_poly.pdbx_strand_id
1 'polypeptide(L)'
;DTSGGGPQLCVTNKDVIRIVAENAISYLDQHPNMRNISVSQADTARYCHCDECEAVNKREGTPMGSQLAFVNAVAELIEQKHPNVKVGTLAYWYTRKAPKTIKPRHNVQIQLCSIECCTLHPIDDPTCEKNRAFCQDMEEWSKICNDIWIWNYNTNFRYYDLPFPNLRVIGPNIRYFLRNNAKGVFMQANGNGTSGELSDLRNYLISRMLWNPNFDDKAILEEFVKLHYGSSAQPILEYINMFHDNAEKEGLHPGCFPSPKDVGLNPEMCKKIMAYFDTALKLADNDVIKARVEKASICAYRAMIEAGGDMTDSEREAIIDKYIDLCKRYNMTFASEQMQASTFFEKLKAKS
;
A
#
# COMPACT_ATOMS: atom_id res chain seq x y z
N ASP A 1 -22.74 13.59 4.14
CA ASP A 1 -21.35 13.82 3.71
C ASP A 1 -20.44 12.89 4.50
N THR A 2 -20.15 11.70 3.96
CA THR A 2 -19.45 10.58 4.63
C THR A 2 -18.05 10.34 4.10
N SER A 3 -17.51 11.26 3.31
CA SER A 3 -16.09 11.27 2.92
C SER A 3 -15.25 11.71 4.14
N GLY A 4 -14.95 10.75 5.02
CA GLY A 4 -14.18 10.97 6.25
C GLY A 4 -14.63 10.17 7.49
N GLY A 5 -15.48 9.15 7.31
CA GLY A 5 -15.70 8.10 8.32
C GLY A 5 -16.35 8.50 9.65
N GLY A 6 -16.90 9.72 9.79
CA GLY A 6 -17.52 10.16 11.05
C GLY A 6 -16.57 10.08 12.26
N PRO A 7 -17.05 10.24 13.50
CA PRO A 7 -16.37 9.68 14.67
C PRO A 7 -16.53 8.16 14.73
N GLN A 8 -15.60 7.45 15.39
CA GLN A 8 -15.78 6.03 15.67
C GLN A 8 -16.97 5.81 16.62
N LEU A 9 -17.50 4.59 16.61
CA LEU A 9 -18.53 4.15 17.54
C LEU A 9 -18.01 4.12 18.99
N CYS A 10 -18.91 4.27 19.96
CA CYS A 10 -18.60 3.94 21.36
C CYS A 10 -18.57 2.43 21.53
N VAL A 11 -17.37 1.88 21.62
CA VAL A 11 -17.10 0.44 21.59
C VAL A 11 -17.37 -0.28 22.93
N THR A 12 -17.60 0.46 24.02
CA THR A 12 -18.02 -0.10 25.32
C THR A 12 -19.52 -0.06 25.54
N ASN A 13 -20.30 0.59 24.67
CA ASN A 13 -21.75 0.64 24.79
C ASN A 13 -22.38 -0.71 24.36
N LYS A 14 -23.15 -1.33 25.26
CA LYS A 14 -23.79 -2.64 25.04
C LYS A 14 -24.80 -2.63 23.88
N ASP A 15 -25.51 -1.54 23.66
CA ASP A 15 -26.43 -1.43 22.53
C ASP A 15 -25.68 -1.36 21.20
N VAL A 16 -24.53 -0.68 21.16
CA VAL A 16 -23.68 -0.64 19.97
C VAL A 16 -23.15 -2.03 19.63
N ILE A 17 -22.64 -2.77 20.63
CA ILE A 17 -22.19 -4.17 20.46
C ILE A 17 -23.31 -5.02 19.86
N ARG A 18 -24.52 -4.95 20.44
CA ARG A 18 -25.67 -5.71 19.98
C ARG A 18 -26.07 -5.35 18.54
N ILE A 19 -26.21 -4.06 18.23
CA ILE A 19 -26.59 -3.58 16.90
C ILE A 19 -25.57 -4.00 15.83
N VAL A 20 -24.26 -3.89 16.13
CA VAL A 20 -23.22 -4.29 15.18
C VAL A 20 -23.25 -5.81 14.96
N ALA A 21 -23.40 -6.60 16.02
CA ALA A 21 -23.52 -8.05 15.89
C ALA A 21 -24.77 -8.48 15.10
N GLU A 22 -25.93 -7.89 15.37
CA GLU A 22 -27.18 -8.16 14.64
C GLU A 22 -27.04 -7.85 13.15
N ASN A 23 -26.41 -6.72 12.79
CA ASN A 23 -26.16 -6.37 11.39
C ASN A 23 -25.16 -7.33 10.73
N ALA A 24 -24.09 -7.70 11.43
CA ALA A 24 -23.11 -8.66 10.94
C ALA A 24 -23.73 -10.05 10.69
N ILE A 25 -24.56 -10.54 11.62
CA ILE A 25 -25.29 -11.80 11.48
C ILE A 25 -26.26 -11.73 10.30
N SER A 26 -27.07 -10.67 10.20
CA SER A 26 -27.99 -10.47 9.07
C SER A 26 -27.28 -10.47 7.72
N TYR A 27 -26.08 -9.87 7.65
CA TYR A 27 -25.27 -9.89 6.44
C TYR A 27 -24.74 -11.31 6.13
N LEU A 28 -24.29 -12.06 7.13
CA LEU A 28 -23.83 -13.45 6.97
C LEU A 28 -24.96 -14.40 6.58
N ASP A 29 -26.18 -14.21 7.08
CA ASP A 29 -27.38 -14.97 6.68
C ASP A 29 -27.65 -14.83 5.18
N GLN A 30 -27.38 -13.65 4.60
CA GLN A 30 -27.52 -13.37 3.18
C GLN A 30 -26.33 -13.90 2.35
N HIS A 31 -25.21 -14.25 2.98
CA HIS A 31 -23.96 -14.66 2.34
C HIS A 31 -23.40 -15.94 2.97
N PRO A 32 -24.10 -17.10 2.86
CA PRO A 32 -23.79 -18.31 3.63
C PRO A 32 -22.41 -18.94 3.34
N ASN A 33 -21.77 -18.56 2.22
CA ASN A 33 -20.43 -19.03 1.86
C ASN A 33 -19.30 -18.15 2.40
N MET A 34 -19.62 -17.00 3.01
CA MET A 34 -18.64 -16.10 3.59
C MET A 34 -17.97 -16.77 4.80
N ARG A 35 -16.63 -16.74 4.83
CA ARG A 35 -15.83 -17.34 5.91
C ARG A 35 -15.18 -16.31 6.83
N ASN A 36 -15.26 -15.03 6.47
CA ASN A 36 -14.72 -13.93 7.24
C ASN A 36 -15.61 -12.69 7.07
N ILE A 37 -15.85 -11.96 8.15
CA ILE A 37 -16.48 -10.64 8.13
C ILE A 37 -15.61 -9.64 8.89
N SER A 38 -15.48 -8.42 8.37
CA SER A 38 -14.70 -7.36 9.01
C SER A 38 -15.56 -6.58 10.01
N VAL A 39 -15.08 -6.47 11.23
CA VAL A 39 -15.57 -5.56 12.27
C VAL A 39 -14.38 -4.71 12.69
N SER A 40 -14.17 -3.59 11.98
CA SER A 40 -12.97 -2.76 12.08
C SER A 40 -13.30 -1.29 12.32
N GLN A 41 -12.32 -0.55 12.80
CA GLN A 41 -12.38 0.91 12.89
C GLN A 41 -12.55 1.57 11.51
N ALA A 42 -13.22 2.72 11.46
CA ALA A 42 -13.20 3.60 10.30
C ALA A 42 -11.82 4.26 10.12
N ASP A 43 -11.55 4.84 8.95
CA ASP A 43 -10.27 5.50 8.66
C ASP A 43 -10.19 6.92 9.28
N THR A 44 -10.21 6.97 10.62
CA THR A 44 -10.19 8.20 11.42
C THR A 44 -9.71 7.94 12.85
N ALA A 45 -8.93 8.85 13.42
CA ALA A 45 -8.48 8.77 14.82
C ALA A 45 -9.46 9.39 15.81
N ARG A 46 -10.67 9.78 15.36
CA ARG A 46 -11.72 10.32 16.24
C ARG A 46 -12.44 9.19 16.98
N TYR A 47 -11.70 8.43 17.80
CA TYR A 47 -12.27 7.34 18.59
C TYR A 47 -13.00 7.84 19.85
N CYS A 48 -13.80 6.97 20.45
CA CYS A 48 -14.57 7.34 21.63
C CYS A 48 -13.65 7.49 22.85
N HIS A 49 -13.78 8.63 23.53
CA HIS A 49 -13.04 8.96 24.76
C HIS A 49 -13.94 9.00 25.99
N CYS A 50 -15.06 8.26 25.99
CA CYS A 50 -15.89 8.16 27.20
C CYS A 50 -15.13 7.44 28.32
N ASP A 51 -15.55 7.67 29.58
CA ASP A 51 -14.86 7.17 30.76
C ASP A 51 -14.64 5.65 30.72
N GLU A 52 -15.61 4.88 30.22
CA GLU A 52 -15.49 3.42 30.09
C GLU A 52 -14.48 3.00 29.03
N CYS A 53 -14.47 3.64 27.85
CA CYS A 53 -13.51 3.35 26.79
C CYS A 53 -12.09 3.69 27.26
N GLU A 54 -11.91 4.87 27.87
CA GLU A 54 -10.61 5.32 28.36
C GLU A 54 -10.11 4.50 29.55
N ALA A 55 -10.99 4.04 30.44
CA ALA A 55 -10.61 3.13 31.51
C ALA A 55 -9.98 1.84 30.96
N VAL A 56 -10.53 1.27 29.89
CA VAL A 56 -9.96 0.10 29.22
C VAL A 56 -8.66 0.45 28.52
N ASN A 57 -8.64 1.52 27.72
CA ASN A 57 -7.45 1.91 26.95
C ASN A 57 -6.25 2.23 27.85
N LYS A 58 -6.47 2.93 28.97
CA LYS A 58 -5.44 3.23 29.97
C LYS A 58 -4.89 1.97 30.63
N ARG A 59 -5.77 1.03 31.00
CA ARG A 59 -5.38 -0.27 31.58
C ARG A 59 -4.53 -1.06 30.59
N GLU A 60 -4.95 -1.14 29.34
CA GLU A 60 -4.24 -1.89 28.30
C GLU A 60 -3.04 -1.14 27.70
N GLY A 61 -2.92 0.18 27.91
CA GLY A 61 -1.87 1.02 27.37
C GLY A 61 -1.99 1.34 25.87
N THR A 62 -3.16 1.11 25.26
CA THR A 62 -3.42 1.31 23.83
C THR A 62 -4.92 1.44 23.56
N PRO A 63 -5.36 2.28 22.61
CA PRO A 63 -6.74 2.30 22.12
C PRO A 63 -7.25 0.96 21.56
N MET A 64 -6.32 0.06 21.18
CA MET A 64 -6.68 -1.30 20.81
C MET A 64 -7.34 -2.08 21.97
N GLY A 65 -7.17 -1.66 23.22
CA GLY A 65 -7.80 -2.32 24.37
C GLY A 65 -9.33 -2.32 24.26
N SER A 66 -9.94 -1.15 24.14
CA SER A 66 -11.39 -1.03 24.00
C SER A 66 -11.89 -1.59 22.66
N GLN A 67 -11.14 -1.36 21.56
CA GLN A 67 -11.47 -1.90 20.24
C GLN A 67 -11.50 -3.44 20.23
N LEU A 68 -10.49 -4.10 20.78
CA LEU A 68 -10.42 -5.57 20.80
C LEU A 68 -11.46 -6.18 21.74
N ALA A 69 -11.75 -5.52 22.88
CA ALA A 69 -12.84 -5.95 23.76
C ALA A 69 -14.19 -5.96 23.02
N PHE A 70 -14.45 -4.93 22.23
CA PHE A 70 -15.63 -4.82 21.39
C PHE A 70 -15.69 -5.89 20.31
N VAL A 71 -14.59 -6.08 19.55
CA VAL A 71 -14.51 -7.10 18.51
C VAL A 71 -14.72 -8.50 19.10
N ASN A 72 -14.14 -8.79 20.26
CA ASN A 72 -14.35 -10.05 20.96
C ASN A 72 -15.83 -10.27 21.34
N ALA A 73 -16.50 -9.25 21.86
CA ALA A 73 -17.93 -9.33 22.21
C ALA A 73 -18.82 -9.55 20.98
N VAL A 74 -18.54 -8.86 19.87
CA VAL A 74 -19.25 -9.06 18.59
C VAL A 74 -18.99 -10.46 18.04
N ALA A 75 -17.74 -10.93 18.09
CA ALA A 75 -17.35 -12.25 17.61
C ALA A 75 -18.00 -13.39 18.41
N GLU A 76 -18.21 -13.21 19.71
CA GLU A 76 -18.95 -14.16 20.55
C GLU A 76 -20.42 -14.30 20.13
N LEU A 77 -21.07 -13.19 19.78
CA LEU A 77 -22.46 -13.20 19.30
C LEU A 77 -22.58 -13.83 17.91
N ILE A 78 -21.65 -13.51 17.00
CA ILE A 78 -21.60 -14.11 15.66
C ILE A 78 -21.40 -15.62 15.73
N GLU A 79 -20.51 -16.10 16.61
CA GLU A 79 -20.20 -17.53 16.75
C GLU A 79 -21.42 -18.39 17.09
N GLN A 80 -22.40 -17.85 17.84
CA GLN A 80 -23.62 -18.56 18.20
C GLN A 80 -24.49 -18.93 16.99
N LYS A 81 -24.35 -18.20 15.87
CA LYS A 81 -25.12 -18.41 14.62
C LYS A 81 -24.24 -18.92 13.48
N HIS A 82 -23.00 -18.44 13.41
CA HIS A 82 -22.03 -18.76 12.36
C HIS A 82 -20.70 -19.21 12.97
N PRO A 83 -20.63 -20.42 13.57
CA PRO A 83 -19.44 -20.88 14.31
C PRO A 83 -18.19 -21.08 13.45
N ASN A 84 -18.35 -21.13 12.12
CA ASN A 84 -17.26 -21.33 11.16
C ASN A 84 -16.79 -20.02 10.49
N VAL A 85 -17.23 -18.86 10.98
CA VAL A 85 -16.87 -17.54 10.44
C VAL A 85 -15.84 -16.87 11.34
N LYS A 86 -14.79 -16.31 10.72
CA LYS A 86 -13.81 -15.45 11.37
C LYS A 86 -14.28 -14.00 11.39
N VAL A 87 -13.96 -13.28 12.47
CA VAL A 87 -14.16 -11.84 12.57
C VAL A 87 -12.81 -11.15 12.42
N GLY A 88 -12.61 -10.46 11.29
CA GLY A 88 -11.41 -9.68 11.04
C GLY A 88 -11.49 -8.30 11.70
N THR A 89 -10.38 -7.85 12.30
CA THR A 89 -10.21 -6.45 12.73
C THR A 89 -8.84 -5.92 12.34
N LEU A 90 -8.79 -4.64 11.97
CA LEU A 90 -7.53 -3.94 11.74
C LEU A 90 -6.80 -3.69 13.07
N ALA A 91 -5.49 -3.95 13.07
CA ALA A 91 -4.52 -3.36 13.98
C ALA A 91 -3.74 -2.31 13.19
N TYR A 92 -4.25 -1.08 13.22
CA TYR A 92 -3.88 -0.03 12.28
C TYR A 92 -3.78 1.31 12.97
N TRP A 93 -2.72 2.07 12.66
CA TRP A 93 -2.50 3.42 13.15
C TRP A 93 -2.63 3.52 14.68
N TYR A 94 -3.65 4.21 15.21
CA TYR A 94 -3.83 4.41 16.65
C TYR A 94 -4.18 3.12 17.43
N THR A 95 -4.61 2.05 16.76
CA THR A 95 -4.85 0.72 17.36
C THR A 95 -3.79 -0.32 16.99
N ARG A 96 -2.67 0.08 16.36
CA ARG A 96 -1.67 -0.88 15.87
C ARG A 96 -1.01 -1.70 16.99
N LYS A 97 -0.78 -1.08 18.15
CA LYS A 97 -0.10 -1.73 19.29
C LYS A 97 -1.00 -2.77 19.96
N ALA A 98 -0.45 -3.95 20.21
CA ALA A 98 -1.11 -5.00 20.97
C ALA A 98 -1.45 -4.54 22.41
N PRO A 99 -2.65 -4.88 22.93
CA PRO A 99 -3.01 -4.58 24.32
C PRO A 99 -2.27 -5.50 25.31
N LYS A 100 -2.09 -5.02 26.54
CA LYS A 100 -1.31 -5.73 27.57
C LYS A 100 -1.90 -7.06 28.00
N THR A 101 -3.21 -7.14 28.20
CA THR A 101 -3.86 -8.28 28.86
C THR A 101 -5.01 -8.88 28.05
N ILE A 102 -5.73 -8.06 27.28
CA ILE A 102 -6.81 -8.56 26.41
C ILE A 102 -6.20 -9.35 25.25
N LYS A 103 -6.76 -10.53 24.96
CA LYS A 103 -6.34 -11.38 23.85
C LYS A 103 -7.48 -11.52 22.83
N PRO A 104 -7.18 -11.68 21.53
CA PRO A 104 -8.21 -12.01 20.54
C PRO A 104 -8.88 -13.35 20.88
N ARG A 105 -10.20 -13.46 20.68
CA ARG A 105 -10.90 -14.76 20.69
C ARG A 105 -10.37 -15.68 19.58
N HIS A 106 -10.62 -16.98 19.68
CA HIS A 106 -10.18 -17.96 18.69
C HIS A 106 -10.81 -17.76 17.29
N ASN A 107 -11.97 -17.12 17.23
CA ASN A 107 -12.63 -16.73 15.98
C ASN A 107 -12.32 -15.29 15.53
N VAL A 108 -11.40 -14.58 16.18
CA VAL A 108 -10.94 -13.24 15.77
C VAL A 108 -9.62 -13.35 15.01
N GLN A 109 -9.55 -12.65 13.88
CA GLN A 109 -8.38 -12.52 13.02
C GLN A 109 -7.85 -11.08 13.09
N ILE A 110 -6.55 -10.93 13.34
CA ILE A 110 -5.92 -9.60 13.43
C ILE A 110 -5.25 -9.27 12.10
N GLN A 111 -5.65 -8.18 11.46
CA GLN A 111 -5.02 -7.67 10.26
C GLN A 111 -4.10 -6.49 10.62
N LEU A 112 -2.80 -6.75 10.72
CA LEU A 112 -1.79 -5.78 11.10
C LEU A 112 -1.29 -4.99 9.89
N CYS A 113 -1.32 -3.66 9.99
CA CYS A 113 -1.09 -2.76 8.87
C CYS A 113 0.24 -2.00 8.96
N SER A 114 1.04 -2.01 7.90
CA SER A 114 2.39 -1.41 7.85
C SER A 114 2.43 0.04 7.32
N ILE A 115 1.34 0.81 7.46
CA ILE A 115 1.19 2.10 6.74
C ILE A 115 2.30 3.13 7.05
N GLU A 116 2.82 3.11 8.27
CA GLU A 116 3.85 4.03 8.75
C GLU A 116 5.27 3.57 8.39
N CYS A 117 5.43 2.37 7.83
CA CYS A 117 6.73 1.80 7.50
C CYS A 117 7.40 2.53 6.33
N CYS A 118 8.72 2.43 6.30
CA CYS A 118 9.53 2.72 5.13
C CYS A 118 9.21 1.73 4.01
N THR A 119 9.09 2.23 2.78
CA THR A 119 8.81 1.44 1.58
C THR A 119 10.08 1.17 0.75
N LEU A 120 11.21 1.78 1.11
CA LEU A 120 12.52 1.60 0.45
C LEU A 120 13.36 0.50 1.09
N HIS A 121 13.30 0.37 2.42
CA HIS A 121 14.07 -0.62 3.17
C HIS A 121 13.19 -1.80 3.58
N PRO A 122 13.73 -3.03 3.61
CA PRO A 122 13.03 -4.18 4.19
C PRO A 122 12.51 -3.89 5.60
N ILE A 123 11.38 -4.50 5.97
CA ILE A 123 10.75 -4.28 7.28
C ILE A 123 11.71 -4.56 8.44
N ASP A 124 12.55 -5.58 8.30
CA ASP A 124 13.53 -6.00 9.30
C ASP A 124 14.93 -5.41 9.11
N ASP A 125 15.11 -4.46 8.20
CA ASP A 125 16.41 -3.80 8.03
C ASP A 125 16.84 -3.17 9.36
N PRO A 126 17.97 -3.60 9.96
CA PRO A 126 18.41 -3.08 11.25
C PRO A 126 18.79 -1.61 11.20
N THR A 127 19.07 -1.05 10.01
CA THR A 127 19.44 0.35 9.83
C THR A 127 18.23 1.26 9.62
N CYS A 128 17.03 0.71 9.40
CA CYS A 128 15.81 1.48 9.18
C CYS A 128 15.01 1.65 10.49
N GLU A 129 15.33 2.69 11.27
CA GLU A 129 14.66 3.02 12.53
C GLU A 129 13.13 3.11 12.40
N LYS A 130 12.64 3.64 11.28
CA LYS A 130 11.21 3.81 10.97
C LYS A 130 10.42 2.49 11.00
N ASN A 131 11.07 1.36 10.72
CA ASN A 131 10.40 0.05 10.69
C ASN A 131 10.44 -0.67 12.05
N ARG A 132 11.26 -0.21 13.00
CA ARG A 132 11.50 -0.90 14.27
C ARG A 132 10.22 -1.05 15.11
N ALA A 133 9.39 -0.02 15.14
CA ALA A 133 8.12 -0.06 15.86
C ALA A 133 7.18 -1.14 15.30
N PHE A 134 7.14 -1.30 13.98
CA PHE A 134 6.32 -2.35 13.36
C PHE A 134 6.87 -3.76 13.64
N CYS A 135 8.20 -3.93 13.66
CA CYS A 135 8.80 -5.19 14.07
C CYS A 135 8.41 -5.57 15.51
N GLN A 136 8.45 -4.59 16.42
CA GLN A 136 8.00 -4.80 17.79
C GLN A 136 6.50 -5.15 17.84
N ASP A 137 5.67 -4.46 17.06
CA ASP A 137 4.23 -4.77 17.00
C ASP A 137 3.99 -6.21 16.51
N MET A 138 4.70 -6.68 15.49
CA MET A 138 4.64 -8.08 15.02
C MET A 138 5.01 -9.08 16.12
N GLU A 139 6.09 -8.81 16.86
CA GLU A 139 6.55 -9.64 17.99
C GLU A 139 5.52 -9.68 19.12
N GLU A 140 4.98 -8.52 19.53
CA GLU A 140 3.98 -8.44 20.60
C GLU A 140 2.65 -9.10 20.23
N TRP A 141 2.17 -8.89 19.00
CA TRP A 141 0.97 -9.58 18.51
C TRP A 141 1.16 -11.10 18.46
N SER A 142 2.34 -11.57 18.06
CA SER A 142 2.64 -13.01 17.99
C SER A 142 2.61 -13.71 19.36
N LYS A 143 2.77 -12.97 20.46
CA LYS A 143 2.66 -13.53 21.83
C LYS A 143 1.22 -13.82 22.24
N ILE A 144 0.24 -13.16 21.63
CA ILE A 144 -1.17 -13.20 22.05
C ILE A 144 -2.14 -13.64 20.94
N CYS A 145 -1.70 -13.73 19.69
CA CYS A 145 -2.53 -14.07 18.55
C CYS A 145 -1.81 -15.06 17.61
N ASN A 146 -2.52 -16.10 17.17
CA ASN A 146 -2.03 -17.11 16.22
C ASN A 146 -2.62 -16.97 14.80
N ASP A 147 -3.49 -15.98 14.57
CA ASP A 147 -4.21 -15.74 13.30
C ASP A 147 -3.97 -14.29 12.86
N ILE A 148 -2.70 -13.98 12.57
CA ILE A 148 -2.23 -12.66 12.14
C ILE A 148 -2.17 -12.63 10.62
N TRP A 149 -2.79 -11.61 10.03
CA TRP A 149 -2.75 -11.29 8.61
C TRP A 149 -2.12 -9.91 8.43
N ILE A 150 -1.51 -9.69 7.28
CA ILE A 150 -0.79 -8.44 7.01
C ILE A 150 -1.52 -7.63 5.95
N TRP A 151 -1.63 -6.33 6.18
CA TRP A 151 -1.92 -5.35 5.14
C TRP A 151 -0.66 -4.53 4.90
N ASN A 152 -0.02 -4.74 3.75
CA ASN A 152 1.23 -4.08 3.39
C ASN A 152 1.05 -3.16 2.17
N TYR A 153 1.64 -1.97 2.22
CA TYR A 153 1.40 -0.89 1.25
C TYR A 153 2.56 -0.79 0.25
N ASN A 154 2.26 -0.93 -1.05
CA ASN A 154 3.22 -1.04 -2.14
C ASN A 154 3.01 0.01 -3.25
N THR A 155 2.36 1.12 -2.94
CA THR A 155 2.10 2.21 -3.88
C THR A 155 2.29 3.56 -3.21
N ASN A 156 2.49 4.60 -4.02
CA ASN A 156 2.37 5.98 -3.57
C ASN A 156 0.92 6.46 -3.79
N PHE A 157 0.14 6.58 -2.72
CA PHE A 157 -1.26 7.02 -2.78
C PHE A 157 -1.42 8.49 -3.16
N ARG A 158 -0.37 9.30 -2.97
CA ARG A 158 -0.34 10.70 -3.42
C ARG A 158 -0.07 10.82 -4.92
N TYR A 159 0.69 9.87 -5.48
CA TYR A 159 1.06 9.85 -6.89
C TYR A 159 1.16 8.40 -7.41
N TYR A 160 0.10 7.88 -8.02
CA TYR A 160 0.11 6.49 -8.48
C TYR A 160 1.10 6.21 -9.61
N ASP A 161 1.52 7.25 -10.32
CA ASP A 161 2.33 7.19 -11.53
C ASP A 161 3.67 7.92 -11.39
N LEU A 162 4.10 8.29 -10.18
CA LEU A 162 5.43 8.84 -9.94
C LEU A 162 6.44 7.69 -9.75
N PRO A 163 7.72 7.85 -10.17
CA PRO A 163 8.79 6.92 -9.85
C PRO A 163 8.78 6.56 -8.36
N PHE A 164 8.76 5.26 -8.04
CA PHE A 164 8.67 4.79 -6.65
C PHE A 164 9.63 3.63 -6.36
N PRO A 165 10.67 3.82 -5.52
CA PRO A 165 11.75 2.86 -5.37
C PRO A 165 11.40 1.80 -4.30
N ASN A 166 10.37 0.99 -4.56
CA ASN A 166 9.85 0.00 -3.60
C ASN A 166 9.80 -1.44 -4.14
N LEU A 167 10.42 -1.71 -5.29
CA LEU A 167 10.37 -3.05 -5.89
C LEU A 167 11.26 -4.04 -5.14
N ARG A 168 12.45 -3.58 -4.71
CA ARG A 168 13.46 -4.42 -4.04
C ARG A 168 13.03 -4.94 -2.66
N VAL A 169 12.03 -4.32 -2.02
CA VAL A 169 11.55 -4.75 -0.69
C VAL A 169 10.46 -5.81 -0.74
N ILE A 170 9.84 -6.06 -1.88
CA ILE A 170 8.66 -6.96 -1.98
C ILE A 170 9.01 -8.37 -1.51
N GLY A 171 10.08 -8.96 -2.03
CA GLY A 171 10.55 -10.29 -1.64
C GLY A 171 10.96 -10.38 -0.16
N PRO A 172 11.88 -9.51 0.32
CA PRO A 172 12.28 -9.46 1.71
C PRO A 172 11.11 -9.32 2.68
N ASN A 173 10.16 -8.44 2.39
CA ASN A 173 9.01 -8.19 3.26
C ASN A 173 8.07 -9.41 3.35
N ILE A 174 7.79 -10.09 2.23
CA ILE A 174 6.96 -11.30 2.26
C ILE A 174 7.63 -12.41 3.09
N ARG A 175 8.94 -12.61 2.92
CA ARG A 175 9.72 -13.56 3.74
C ARG A 175 9.73 -13.18 5.22
N TYR A 176 9.85 -11.89 5.52
CA TYR A 176 9.73 -11.36 6.88
C TYR A 176 8.35 -11.66 7.50
N PHE A 177 7.25 -11.44 6.77
CA PHE A 177 5.93 -11.71 7.30
C PHE A 177 5.73 -13.22 7.55
N LEU A 178 6.14 -14.07 6.61
CA LEU A 178 6.02 -15.52 6.74
C LEU A 178 6.77 -16.05 7.98
N ARG A 179 8.03 -15.65 8.17
CA ARG A 179 8.84 -16.13 9.31
C ARG A 179 8.36 -15.60 10.66
N ASN A 180 7.56 -14.53 10.67
CA ASN A 180 6.93 -13.95 11.86
C ASN A 180 5.44 -14.35 11.97
N ASN A 181 5.12 -15.59 11.60
CA ASN A 181 3.82 -16.24 11.82
C ASN A 181 2.60 -15.61 11.10
N ALA A 182 2.80 -14.74 10.10
CA ALA A 182 1.68 -14.27 9.28
C ALA A 182 1.04 -15.43 8.51
N LYS A 183 -0.29 -15.50 8.53
CA LYS A 183 -1.12 -16.51 7.84
C LYS A 183 -1.53 -16.08 6.44
N GLY A 184 -1.54 -14.79 6.17
CA GLY A 184 -1.83 -14.21 4.87
C GLY A 184 -1.34 -12.78 4.76
N VAL A 185 -1.09 -12.34 3.54
CA VAL A 185 -0.56 -11.01 3.24
C VAL A 185 -1.36 -10.40 2.09
N PHE A 186 -1.95 -9.24 2.34
CA PHE A 186 -2.50 -8.37 1.32
C PHE A 186 -1.47 -7.31 0.97
N MET A 187 -1.02 -7.31 -0.28
CA MET A 187 -0.04 -6.35 -0.81
C MET A 187 -0.78 -5.29 -1.62
N GLN A 188 -1.19 -4.19 -0.96
CA GLN A 188 -1.95 -3.12 -1.58
C GLN A 188 -1.08 -2.32 -2.55
N ALA A 189 -1.33 -2.48 -3.85
CA ALA A 189 -0.77 -1.66 -4.92
C ALA A 189 -1.82 -0.66 -5.44
N ASN A 190 -1.59 -0.04 -6.60
CA ASN A 190 -2.61 0.75 -7.29
C ASN A 190 -3.77 -0.15 -7.73
N GLY A 191 -4.85 -0.20 -6.93
CA GLY A 191 -6.06 -0.98 -7.23
C GLY A 191 -7.08 -0.26 -8.10
N ASN A 192 -6.89 1.04 -8.37
CA ASN A 192 -7.87 1.87 -9.07
C ASN A 192 -7.62 1.99 -10.57
N GLY A 193 -6.56 1.36 -11.10
CA GLY A 193 -6.22 1.35 -12.52
C GLY A 193 -5.00 0.49 -12.82
N THR A 194 -4.62 0.41 -14.10
CA THR A 194 -3.49 -0.42 -14.57
C THR A 194 -2.32 0.41 -15.10
N SER A 195 -2.37 1.73 -14.97
CA SER A 195 -1.37 2.68 -15.50
C SER A 195 -0.46 3.27 -14.41
N GLY A 196 -0.49 2.71 -13.19
CA GLY A 196 0.47 3.10 -12.16
C GLY A 196 1.90 2.75 -12.57
N GLU A 197 2.87 3.46 -11.99
CA GLU A 197 4.30 3.27 -12.27
C GLU A 197 4.66 1.78 -12.17
N LEU A 198 5.28 1.22 -13.22
CA LEU A 198 5.69 -0.20 -13.33
C LEU A 198 4.68 -1.21 -12.75
N SER A 199 3.37 -0.93 -12.85
CA SER A 199 2.31 -1.72 -12.19
C SER A 199 2.29 -3.18 -12.64
N ASP A 200 2.55 -3.46 -13.92
CA ASP A 200 2.62 -4.82 -14.45
C ASP A 200 3.76 -5.62 -13.79
N LEU A 201 4.96 -5.03 -13.70
CA LEU A 201 6.11 -5.64 -13.03
C LEU A 201 5.83 -5.85 -11.54
N ARG A 202 5.30 -4.83 -10.86
CA ARG A 202 5.01 -4.90 -9.43
C ARG A 202 4.00 -6.01 -9.12
N ASN A 203 2.92 -6.10 -9.89
CA ASN A 203 1.91 -7.14 -9.72
C ASN A 203 2.48 -8.53 -10.01
N TYR A 204 3.34 -8.67 -11.03
CA TYR A 204 4.03 -9.93 -11.30
C TYR A 204 4.91 -10.35 -10.14
N LEU A 205 5.77 -9.45 -9.65
CA LEU A 205 6.69 -9.71 -8.56
C LEU A 205 5.93 -10.07 -7.27
N ILE A 206 4.92 -9.29 -6.89
CA ILE A 206 4.04 -9.59 -5.75
C ILE A 206 3.43 -10.99 -5.89
N SER A 207 2.85 -11.31 -7.06
CA SER A 207 2.18 -12.59 -7.27
C SER A 207 3.14 -13.78 -7.19
N ARG A 208 4.33 -13.67 -7.80
CA ARG A 208 5.37 -14.72 -7.76
C ARG A 208 5.88 -14.93 -6.33
N MET A 209 6.11 -13.86 -5.58
CA MET A 209 6.64 -13.94 -4.21
C MET A 209 5.59 -14.44 -3.21
N LEU A 210 4.31 -14.10 -3.38
CA LEU A 210 3.23 -14.67 -2.57
C LEU A 210 3.01 -16.16 -2.88
N TRP A 211 3.18 -16.57 -4.14
CA TRP A 211 3.09 -17.98 -4.55
C TRP A 211 4.21 -18.84 -3.94
N ASN A 212 5.45 -18.37 -4.04
CA ASN A 212 6.60 -19.03 -3.45
C ASN A 212 7.65 -18.02 -2.96
N PRO A 213 7.74 -17.78 -1.64
CA PRO A 213 8.66 -16.78 -1.09
C PRO A 213 10.13 -17.20 -1.12
N ASN A 214 10.44 -18.44 -1.49
CA ASN A 214 11.81 -18.94 -1.66
C ASN A 214 12.42 -18.58 -3.02
N PHE A 215 11.67 -17.97 -3.94
CA PHE A 215 12.24 -17.48 -5.18
C PHE A 215 13.23 -16.33 -4.93
N ASP A 216 14.23 -16.24 -5.80
CA ASP A 216 15.12 -15.08 -5.90
C ASP A 216 14.33 -13.93 -6.56
N ASP A 217 13.93 -12.95 -5.74
CA ASP A 217 13.13 -11.81 -6.18
C ASP A 217 13.84 -10.94 -7.23
N LYS A 218 15.17 -10.86 -7.19
CA LYS A 218 15.94 -10.16 -8.23
C LYS A 218 15.86 -10.90 -9.56
N ALA A 219 16.03 -12.23 -9.53
CA ALA A 219 15.89 -13.05 -10.73
C ALA A 219 14.47 -12.96 -11.33
N ILE A 220 13.43 -12.94 -10.49
CA ILE A 220 12.03 -12.77 -10.93
C ILE A 220 11.78 -11.40 -11.58
N LEU A 221 12.32 -10.34 -10.99
CA LEU A 221 12.25 -8.99 -11.56
C LEU A 221 12.94 -8.95 -12.93
N GLU A 222 14.17 -9.47 -13.02
CA GLU A 222 14.92 -9.50 -14.27
C GLU A 222 14.24 -10.37 -15.34
N GLU A 223 13.69 -11.53 -14.96
CA GLU A 223 12.90 -12.41 -15.83
C GLU A 223 11.73 -11.63 -16.45
N PHE A 224 10.94 -10.95 -15.62
CA PHE A 224 9.83 -10.14 -16.12
C PHE A 224 10.31 -9.06 -17.08
N VAL A 225 11.32 -8.28 -16.69
CA VAL A 225 11.77 -7.14 -17.51
C VAL A 225 12.30 -7.62 -18.87
N LYS A 226 13.06 -8.72 -18.90
CA LYS A 226 13.55 -9.34 -20.14
C LYS A 226 12.42 -9.86 -21.02
N LEU A 227 11.46 -10.60 -20.47
CA LEU A 227 10.34 -11.17 -21.23
C LEU A 227 9.33 -10.11 -21.68
N HIS A 228 9.13 -9.07 -20.86
CA HIS A 228 8.12 -8.04 -21.11
C HIS A 228 8.63 -6.96 -22.05
N TYR A 229 9.89 -6.54 -21.92
CA TYR A 229 10.44 -5.40 -22.67
C TYR A 229 11.44 -5.79 -23.78
N GLY A 230 11.80 -7.07 -23.95
CA GLY A 230 12.65 -7.51 -25.07
C GLY A 230 13.98 -6.76 -25.13
N SER A 231 14.36 -6.25 -26.31
CA SER A 231 15.57 -5.45 -26.49
C SER A 231 15.58 -4.13 -25.70
N SER A 232 14.42 -3.65 -25.24
CA SER A 232 14.29 -2.48 -24.36
C SER A 232 14.53 -2.81 -22.87
N ALA A 233 14.80 -4.07 -22.51
CA ALA A 233 14.92 -4.48 -21.11
C ALA A 233 16.07 -3.80 -20.35
N GLN A 234 17.24 -3.65 -20.99
CA GLN A 234 18.45 -3.18 -20.30
C GLN A 234 18.29 -1.75 -19.74
N PRO A 235 17.84 -0.73 -20.52
CA PRO A 235 17.61 0.60 -19.97
C PRO A 235 16.55 0.64 -18.85
N ILE A 236 15.55 -0.24 -18.89
CA ILE A 236 14.53 -0.33 -17.82
C ILE A 236 15.14 -0.89 -16.53
N LEU A 237 15.99 -1.92 -16.62
CA LEU A 237 16.74 -2.44 -15.46
C LEU A 237 17.69 -1.38 -14.88
N GLU A 238 18.39 -0.64 -15.74
CA GLU A 238 19.28 0.43 -15.32
C GLU A 238 18.53 1.57 -14.63
N TYR A 239 17.37 1.97 -15.16
CA TYR A 239 16.47 2.92 -14.49
C TYR A 239 16.07 2.43 -13.08
N ILE A 240 15.56 1.20 -12.97
CA ILE A 240 15.13 0.64 -11.69
C ILE A 240 16.28 0.67 -10.69
N ASN A 241 17.47 0.21 -11.09
CA ASN A 241 18.63 0.17 -10.21
C ASN A 241 19.09 1.55 -9.80
N MET A 242 19.32 2.43 -10.78
CA MET A 242 19.77 3.80 -10.57
C MET A 242 18.85 4.56 -9.61
N PHE A 243 17.53 4.42 -9.77
CA PHE A 243 16.58 5.16 -8.94
C PHE A 243 16.50 4.63 -7.49
N HIS A 244 16.59 3.31 -7.29
CA HIS A 244 16.68 2.74 -5.93
C HIS A 244 18.01 3.14 -5.27
N ASP A 245 19.14 2.98 -5.99
CA ASP A 245 20.47 3.31 -5.47
C ASP A 245 20.58 4.80 -5.09
N ASN A 246 19.94 5.68 -5.86
CA ASN A 246 19.86 7.11 -5.53
C ASN A 246 19.12 7.36 -4.22
N ALA A 247 17.94 6.75 -4.05
CA ALA A 247 17.14 6.93 -2.84
C ALA A 247 17.84 6.38 -1.60
N GLU A 248 18.54 5.24 -1.72
CA GLU A 248 19.37 4.65 -0.66
C GLU A 248 20.55 5.57 -0.31
N LYS A 249 21.28 6.06 -1.33
CA LYS A 249 22.43 6.96 -1.14
C LYS A 249 22.07 8.28 -0.46
N GLU A 250 20.90 8.83 -0.78
CA GLU A 250 20.35 10.03 -0.16
C GLU A 250 19.82 9.79 1.28
N GLY A 251 19.82 8.54 1.76
CA GLY A 251 19.37 8.18 3.11
C GLY A 251 17.86 8.38 3.32
N LEU A 252 17.06 8.14 2.29
CA LEU A 252 15.62 8.43 2.32
C LEU A 252 14.82 7.31 2.98
N HIS A 253 13.69 7.67 3.61
CA HIS A 253 12.78 6.70 4.23
C HIS A 253 11.32 6.95 3.82
N PRO A 254 10.97 6.88 2.52
CA PRO A 254 9.62 7.18 2.04
C PRO A 254 8.58 6.24 2.66
N GLY A 255 7.41 6.78 3.00
CA GLY A 255 6.22 5.98 3.33
C GLY A 255 5.41 5.66 2.07
N CYS A 256 4.08 5.51 2.21
CA CYS A 256 3.17 5.30 1.08
C CYS A 256 2.47 6.60 0.58
N PHE A 257 2.83 7.77 1.12
CA PHE A 257 2.38 9.09 0.62
C PHE A 257 3.54 10.08 0.34
N PRO A 258 4.68 9.66 -0.22
CA PRO A 258 5.82 10.55 -0.37
C PRO A 258 5.56 11.66 -1.40
N SER A 259 6.19 12.81 -1.18
CA SER A 259 6.39 13.83 -2.21
C SER A 259 7.51 13.41 -3.18
N PRO A 260 7.69 14.10 -4.33
CA PRO A 260 8.82 13.85 -5.24
C PRO A 260 10.18 13.90 -4.55
N LYS A 261 10.40 14.87 -3.65
CA LYS A 261 11.66 14.98 -2.91
C LYS A 261 11.90 13.78 -1.99
N ASP A 262 10.85 13.26 -1.35
CA ASP A 262 10.94 12.15 -0.39
C ASP A 262 11.34 10.81 -1.06
N VAL A 263 11.29 10.73 -2.40
CA VAL A 263 11.77 9.59 -3.21
C VAL A 263 13.04 9.94 -4.00
N GLY A 264 13.67 11.08 -3.73
CA GLY A 264 14.95 11.46 -4.33
C GLY A 264 14.84 12.06 -5.72
N LEU A 265 13.66 12.55 -6.12
CA LEU A 265 13.51 13.29 -7.36
C LEU A 265 14.02 14.72 -7.20
N ASN A 266 14.86 15.11 -8.15
CA ASN A 266 15.35 16.46 -8.40
C ASN A 266 15.49 16.66 -9.93
N PRO A 267 15.79 17.87 -10.43
CA PRO A 267 15.86 18.11 -11.87
C PRO A 267 16.84 17.21 -12.63
N GLU A 268 18.01 16.92 -12.05
CA GLU A 268 19.00 16.03 -12.68
C GLU A 268 18.46 14.60 -12.76
N MET A 269 17.85 14.11 -11.68
CA MET A 269 17.26 12.79 -11.61
C MET A 269 16.13 12.61 -12.62
N CYS A 270 15.24 13.61 -12.75
CA CYS A 270 14.13 13.55 -13.70
C CYS A 270 14.63 13.44 -15.15
N LYS A 271 15.68 14.19 -15.51
CA LYS A 271 16.33 14.11 -16.84
C LYS A 271 16.96 12.75 -17.09
N LYS A 272 17.63 12.16 -16.09
CA LYS A 272 18.20 10.80 -16.19
C LYS A 272 17.12 9.75 -16.40
N ILE A 273 16.02 9.83 -15.64
CA ILE A 273 14.88 8.92 -15.78
C ILE A 273 14.32 9.00 -17.21
N MET A 274 14.07 10.22 -17.72
CA MET A 274 13.59 10.40 -19.09
C MET A 274 14.54 9.77 -20.13
N ALA A 275 15.85 9.97 -19.98
CA ALA A 275 16.85 9.42 -20.91
C ALA A 275 16.86 7.88 -20.96
N TYR A 276 16.61 7.19 -19.83
CA TYR A 276 16.47 5.72 -19.83
C TYR A 276 15.26 5.27 -20.65
N PHE A 277 14.12 5.94 -20.49
CA PHE A 277 12.91 5.60 -21.25
C PHE A 277 13.01 5.98 -22.73
N ASP A 278 13.67 7.09 -23.07
CA ASP A 278 13.97 7.45 -24.46
C ASP A 278 14.86 6.40 -25.14
N THR A 279 15.84 5.87 -24.41
CA THR A 279 16.70 4.79 -24.90
C THR A 279 15.91 3.49 -25.05
N ALA A 280 15.09 3.13 -24.07
CA ALA A 280 14.21 1.97 -24.15
C ALA A 280 13.26 2.04 -25.36
N LEU A 281 12.67 3.21 -25.64
CA LEU A 281 11.76 3.41 -26.77
C LEU A 281 12.45 3.22 -28.13
N LYS A 282 13.73 3.63 -28.26
CA LYS A 282 14.53 3.43 -29.48
C LYS A 282 14.90 1.96 -29.72
N LEU A 283 14.98 1.17 -28.65
CA LEU A 283 15.33 -0.25 -28.70
C LEU A 283 14.11 -1.18 -28.85
N ALA A 284 12.89 -0.64 -28.91
CA ALA A 284 11.69 -1.45 -28.98
C ALA A 284 11.63 -2.29 -30.26
N ASP A 285 11.55 -3.61 -30.10
CA ASP A 285 11.61 -4.57 -31.22
C ASP A 285 10.41 -4.46 -32.19
N ASN A 286 9.25 -4.08 -31.67
CA ASN A 286 7.99 -4.00 -32.40
C ASN A 286 6.99 -3.11 -31.64
N ASP A 287 5.81 -2.89 -32.24
CA ASP A 287 4.76 -2.04 -31.67
C ASP A 287 4.25 -2.53 -30.30
N VAL A 288 4.29 -3.83 -30.02
CA VAL A 288 3.88 -4.38 -28.71
C VAL A 288 4.89 -4.00 -27.64
N ILE A 289 6.19 -4.18 -27.90
CA ILE A 289 7.25 -3.76 -26.97
C ILE A 289 7.23 -2.24 -26.79
N LYS A 290 7.07 -1.50 -27.89
CA LYS A 290 6.97 -0.04 -27.86
C LYS A 290 5.80 0.42 -26.98
N ALA A 291 4.62 -0.18 -27.11
CA ALA A 291 3.46 0.14 -26.29
C ALA A 291 3.71 -0.13 -24.79
N ARG A 292 4.42 -1.22 -24.46
CA ARG A 292 4.80 -1.53 -23.07
C ARG A 292 5.75 -0.48 -22.51
N VAL A 293 6.77 -0.08 -23.27
CA VAL A 293 7.71 0.97 -22.86
C VAL A 293 7.02 2.33 -22.75
N GLU A 294 6.14 2.69 -23.69
CA GLU A 294 5.35 3.92 -23.64
C GLU A 294 4.51 3.99 -22.35
N LYS A 295 3.81 2.90 -22.00
CA LYS A 295 3.05 2.81 -20.75
C LYS A 295 3.97 2.99 -19.53
N ALA A 296 5.11 2.30 -19.51
CA ALA A 296 6.07 2.40 -18.42
C ALA A 296 6.68 3.80 -18.28
N SER A 297 6.84 4.53 -19.40
CA SER A 297 7.44 5.88 -19.44
C SER A 297 6.57 6.98 -18.82
N ILE A 298 5.28 6.72 -18.55
CA ILE A 298 4.36 7.70 -17.93
C ILE A 298 5.00 8.32 -16.68
N CYS A 299 5.71 7.52 -15.88
CA CYS A 299 6.36 8.01 -14.67
C CYS A 299 7.51 8.98 -14.92
N ALA A 300 8.21 8.87 -16.05
CA ALA A 300 9.25 9.82 -16.43
C ALA A 300 8.67 11.19 -16.74
N TYR A 301 7.56 11.25 -17.49
CA TYR A 301 6.85 12.50 -17.76
C TYR A 301 6.26 13.08 -16.47
N ARG A 302 5.68 12.23 -15.61
CA ARG A 302 5.18 12.65 -14.30
C ARG A 302 6.27 13.29 -13.44
N ALA A 303 7.46 12.70 -13.41
CA ALA A 303 8.62 13.23 -12.70
C ALA A 303 9.07 14.58 -13.26
N MET A 304 9.13 14.74 -14.58
CA MET A 304 9.45 16.02 -15.21
C MET A 304 8.46 17.13 -14.86
N ILE A 305 7.15 16.82 -14.84
CA ILE A 305 6.10 17.78 -14.47
C ILE A 305 6.27 18.26 -13.02
N GLU A 306 6.53 17.34 -12.10
CA GLU A 306 6.56 17.61 -10.65
C GLU A 306 7.93 18.12 -10.15
N ALA A 307 9.03 17.71 -10.78
CA ALA A 307 10.39 17.93 -10.27
C ALA A 307 11.46 18.15 -11.37
N GLY A 308 11.05 18.40 -12.62
CA GLY A 308 11.97 18.61 -13.75
C GLY A 308 12.80 19.89 -13.71
N GLY A 309 12.48 20.81 -12.79
CA GLY A 309 13.13 22.12 -12.65
C GLY A 309 12.61 23.15 -13.65
N ASP A 310 13.48 24.09 -14.00
CA ASP A 310 13.16 25.19 -14.92
C ASP A 310 13.04 24.67 -16.36
N MET A 311 11.94 25.05 -17.01
CA MET A 311 11.59 24.75 -18.39
C MET A 311 10.87 25.97 -18.96
N THR A 312 11.00 26.22 -20.25
CA THR A 312 10.15 27.19 -20.94
C THR A 312 8.69 26.74 -20.91
N ASP A 313 7.76 27.68 -21.04
CA ASP A 313 6.33 27.36 -21.06
C ASP A 313 6.00 26.37 -22.19
N SER A 314 6.64 26.55 -23.36
CA SER A 314 6.46 25.65 -24.51
C SER A 314 6.97 24.22 -24.24
N GLU A 315 8.11 24.07 -23.58
CA GLU A 315 8.63 22.75 -23.18
C GLU A 315 7.72 22.08 -22.15
N ARG A 316 7.25 22.86 -21.16
CA ARG A 316 6.35 22.36 -20.12
C ARG A 316 5.01 21.90 -20.71
N GLU A 317 4.43 22.69 -21.62
CA GLU A 317 3.19 22.33 -22.31
C GLU A 317 3.36 21.05 -23.13
N ALA A 318 4.46 20.92 -23.88
CA ALA A 318 4.74 19.71 -24.66
C ALA A 318 4.84 18.44 -23.79
N ILE A 319 5.48 18.54 -22.61
CA ILE A 319 5.57 17.43 -21.65
C ILE A 319 4.19 17.06 -21.08
N ILE A 320 3.39 18.06 -20.70
CA ILE A 320 2.04 17.85 -20.18
C ILE A 320 1.15 17.19 -21.24
N ASP A 321 1.26 17.61 -22.50
CA ASP A 321 0.44 17.07 -23.58
C ASP A 321 0.80 15.63 -23.88
N LYS A 322 2.10 15.34 -23.90
CA LYS A 322 2.58 13.98 -24.07
C LYS A 322 2.17 13.08 -22.91
N TYR A 323 2.25 13.58 -21.67
CA TYR A 323 1.79 12.87 -20.48
C TYR A 323 0.30 12.53 -20.57
N ILE A 324 -0.56 13.51 -20.91
CA ILE A 324 -2.00 13.31 -21.02
C ILE A 324 -2.35 12.33 -22.16
N ASP A 325 -1.69 12.42 -23.32
CA ASP A 325 -1.85 11.47 -24.42
C ASP A 325 -1.56 10.03 -23.96
N LEU A 326 -0.43 9.81 -23.31
CA LEU A 326 -0.05 8.49 -22.80
C LEU A 326 -1.05 7.99 -21.74
N CYS A 327 -1.41 8.83 -20.76
CA CYS A 327 -2.35 8.46 -19.72
C CYS A 327 -3.72 8.07 -20.28
N LYS A 328 -4.22 8.80 -21.29
CA LYS A 328 -5.48 8.44 -21.98
C LYS A 328 -5.33 7.14 -22.77
N ARG A 329 -4.25 7.00 -23.55
CA ARG A 329 -3.97 5.80 -24.36
C ARG A 329 -3.93 4.53 -23.52
N TYR A 330 -3.37 4.61 -22.32
CA TYR A 330 -3.21 3.48 -21.41
C TYR A 330 -4.25 3.47 -20.27
N ASN A 331 -5.39 4.14 -20.46
CA ASN A 331 -6.57 4.09 -19.61
C ASN A 331 -6.32 4.43 -18.12
N MET A 332 -5.55 5.49 -17.85
CA MET A 332 -5.42 6.01 -16.50
C MET A 332 -6.75 6.61 -16.02
N THR A 333 -7.23 6.11 -14.89
CA THR A 333 -8.49 6.48 -14.25
C THR A 333 -8.28 7.41 -13.05
N PHE A 334 -7.20 7.20 -12.30
CA PHE A 334 -6.84 7.98 -11.10
C PHE A 334 -5.35 8.35 -11.12
N ALA A 335 -5.05 9.61 -10.81
CA ALA A 335 -3.68 10.10 -10.62
C ALA A 335 -3.20 9.91 -9.18
N SER A 336 -4.13 9.84 -8.23
CA SER A 336 -3.90 9.58 -6.81
C SER A 336 -5.14 8.95 -6.18
N GLU A 337 -5.06 8.54 -4.91
CA GLU A 337 -6.17 7.89 -4.18
C GLU A 337 -7.47 8.69 -4.19
N GLN A 338 -7.36 10.02 -4.23
CA GLN A 338 -8.51 10.93 -4.15
C GLN A 338 -8.69 11.79 -5.40
N MET A 339 -7.92 11.57 -6.47
CA MET A 339 -7.95 12.41 -7.65
C MET A 339 -8.15 11.60 -8.93
N GLN A 340 -9.34 11.76 -9.54
CA GLN A 340 -9.60 11.25 -10.88
C GLN A 340 -8.65 11.88 -11.90
N ALA A 341 -8.25 11.08 -12.88
CA ALA A 341 -7.30 11.48 -13.90
C ALA A 341 -7.81 12.67 -14.74
N SER A 342 -9.09 12.69 -15.09
CA SER A 342 -9.74 13.80 -15.83
C SER A 342 -9.57 15.14 -15.12
N THR A 343 -9.94 15.22 -13.85
CA THR A 343 -9.77 16.41 -13.01
C THR A 343 -8.31 16.80 -12.85
N PHE A 344 -7.42 15.81 -12.77
CA PHE A 344 -5.99 16.09 -12.69
C PHE A 344 -5.45 16.72 -13.98
N PHE A 345 -5.86 16.23 -15.15
CA PHE A 345 -5.44 16.77 -16.44
C PHE A 345 -5.90 18.21 -16.66
N GLU A 346 -7.13 18.55 -16.25
CA GLU A 346 -7.62 19.93 -16.27
C GLU A 346 -6.75 20.86 -15.41
N LYS A 347 -6.36 20.39 -14.21
CA LYS A 347 -5.47 21.15 -13.32
C LYS A 347 -4.07 21.34 -13.89
N LEU A 348 -3.56 20.37 -14.65
CA LEU A 348 -2.27 20.51 -15.33
C LEU A 348 -2.34 21.57 -16.43
N LYS A 349 -3.37 21.48 -17.29
CA LYS A 349 -3.58 22.42 -18.40
C LYS A 349 -3.88 23.85 -17.97
N ALA A 350 -4.44 24.04 -16.77
CA ALA A 350 -4.67 25.38 -16.21
C ALA A 350 -3.39 26.04 -15.66
N LYS A 351 -2.30 25.28 -15.50
CA LYS A 351 -1.03 25.73 -14.92
C LYS A 351 0.12 25.80 -15.92
N SER A 352 -0.02 25.15 -17.08
CA SER A 352 0.81 25.35 -18.28
C SER A 352 0.42 26.63 -18.97
#